data_AF-D8PSW9-F1
#
_entry.id   AF-D8PSW9-F1
#
_cell.length_a   1.000
_cell.length_b   1.000
_cell.length_c   1.000
_cell.angle_alpha   90.00
_cell.angle_beta   90.00
_cell.angle_gamma   90.00
#
_symmetry.space_group_name_H-M   'P 1'
#
loop_
_entity.id
_entity.type
_entity.pdbx_description
1 polymer ?
#
loop_
_entity_poly.entity_id
_entity_poly.type
_entity_poly.pdbx_seq_one_letter_code
_entity_poly.pdbx_strand_id
1 'polypeptide(L)'
;MAASPHDLDAAYFDRVLATLNAYLGPNGALARSLASKGSLRLTRLPRFLPLIIASLLFFTSIHVLVSPICTKILAPRTYRSLRGRRGRNAWNIHVVSMVHALIVVPLASRCLHSPSLAANRIHGWDYDAAIAHSVAVGYFLWDTADAIVNFVDLGFVAHGSLGSLQGAPYLILTRSLHFSMACLLVYGLSYRPFVLYMASLLLWEISTIFLNIHWFLDKLGKTGSTAQKINGALLLASFFGVRILYGGMMSAQFLTELYTIRRDLSTTVWVVYGGGNILLQGLNWFWFFKMIQALQKRFSAGDRLITAADAPAMVILPDGTSAKRKRV
;
A
#
# COMPACT_ATOMS: atom_id res chain seq x y z
N MET A 1 -22.00 2.26 -36.36
CA MET A 1 -20.99 1.79 -35.39
C MET A 1 -21.44 2.25 -34.01
N ALA A 2 -21.94 1.35 -33.18
CA ALA A 2 -22.26 1.68 -31.79
C ALA A 2 -20.92 1.89 -31.05
N ALA A 3 -20.78 3.04 -30.37
CA ALA A 3 -19.63 3.31 -29.52
C ALA A 3 -19.53 2.22 -28.46
N SER A 4 -18.33 1.67 -28.24
CA SER A 4 -18.16 0.69 -27.17
C SER A 4 -18.39 1.39 -25.81
N PRO A 5 -18.77 0.65 -24.74
CA PRO A 5 -18.93 1.26 -23.41
C PRO A 5 -17.70 2.06 -22.95
N HIS A 6 -16.50 1.64 -23.35
CA HIS A 6 -15.24 2.35 -23.07
C HIS A 6 -15.11 3.70 -23.81
N ASP A 7 -15.71 3.84 -24.99
CA ASP A 7 -15.67 5.10 -25.77
C ASP A 7 -16.58 6.18 -25.17
N LEU A 8 -17.71 5.77 -24.57
CA LEU A 8 -18.63 6.66 -23.86
C LEU A 8 -18.03 7.14 -22.53
N ASP A 9 -17.30 6.26 -21.84
CA ASP A 9 -16.54 6.60 -20.63
C ASP A 9 -15.42 7.61 -20.96
N ALA A 10 -14.67 7.40 -22.04
CA ALA A 10 -13.60 8.33 -22.46
C ALA A 10 -14.11 9.74 -22.74
N ALA A 11 -15.22 9.89 -23.47
CA ALA A 11 -15.81 11.20 -23.77
C ALA A 11 -16.36 11.92 -22.53
N TYR A 12 -16.97 11.18 -21.59
CA TYR A 12 -17.41 11.73 -20.31
C TYR A 12 -16.22 12.20 -19.47
N PHE A 13 -15.18 11.38 -19.35
CA PHE A 13 -14.00 11.76 -18.62
C PHE A 13 -13.24 12.91 -19.26
N ASP A 14 -13.26 13.05 -20.59
CA ASP A 14 -12.68 14.20 -21.26
C ASP A 14 -13.34 15.50 -20.85
N ARG A 15 -14.66 15.48 -20.61
CA ARG A 15 -15.39 16.60 -20.01
C ARG A 15 -14.97 16.84 -18.56
N VAL A 16 -14.79 15.77 -17.76
CA VAL A 16 -14.30 15.89 -16.38
C VAL A 16 -12.89 16.49 -16.33
N LEU A 17 -11.96 16.01 -17.16
CA LEU A 17 -10.60 16.52 -17.25
C LEU A 17 -10.57 17.96 -17.75
N ALA A 18 -11.39 18.31 -18.75
CA ALA A 18 -11.55 19.68 -19.21
C ALA A 18 -12.08 20.60 -18.10
N THR A 19 -13.04 20.12 -17.31
CA THR A 19 -13.60 20.84 -16.16
C THR A 19 -12.54 21.04 -15.08
N LEU A 20 -11.82 20.00 -14.68
CA LEU A 20 -10.73 20.09 -13.71
C LEU A 20 -9.62 21.05 -14.18
N ASN A 21 -9.29 21.05 -15.48
CA ASN A 21 -8.33 21.96 -16.07
C ASN A 21 -8.84 23.43 -16.10
N ALA A 22 -10.15 23.64 -16.21
CA ALA A 22 -10.75 24.97 -16.08
C ALA A 22 -10.68 25.50 -14.64
N TYR A 23 -10.92 24.64 -13.64
CA TYR A 23 -10.90 25.01 -12.22
C TYR A 23 -9.49 25.13 -11.62
N LEU A 24 -8.58 24.22 -11.97
CA LEU A 24 -7.19 24.21 -11.45
C LEU A 24 -6.26 25.13 -12.26
N GLY A 25 -6.80 25.80 -13.29
CA GLY A 25 -6.06 26.62 -14.25
C GLY A 25 -5.37 25.78 -15.32
N PRO A 26 -5.02 26.38 -16.48
CA PRO A 26 -4.27 25.67 -17.49
C PRO A 26 -2.95 25.26 -16.84
N ASN A 27 -2.62 23.97 -16.86
CA ASN A 27 -1.31 23.45 -16.47
C ASN A 27 -0.14 24.01 -17.32
N GLY A 28 -0.32 25.15 -17.98
CA GLY A 28 0.47 25.69 -19.06
C GLY A 28 1.95 25.79 -18.74
N ALA A 29 2.37 26.34 -17.61
CA ALA A 29 3.81 26.49 -17.37
C ALA A 29 4.48 25.18 -16.95
N LEU A 30 3.91 24.48 -15.96
CA LEU A 30 4.47 23.23 -15.40
C LEU A 30 4.40 22.08 -16.42
N ALA A 31 3.27 21.90 -17.10
CA ALA A 31 3.11 20.85 -18.08
C ALA A 31 3.89 21.09 -19.37
N ARG A 32 4.03 22.35 -19.84
CA ARG A 32 4.93 22.68 -20.96
C ARG A 32 6.39 22.46 -20.58
N SER A 33 6.79 22.83 -19.36
CA SER A 33 8.15 22.59 -18.85
C SER A 33 8.48 21.09 -18.76
N LEU A 34 7.57 20.28 -18.19
CA LEU A 34 7.72 18.82 -18.09
C LEU A 34 7.67 18.10 -19.44
N ALA A 35 6.94 18.64 -20.42
CA ALA A 35 6.91 18.12 -21.79
C ALA A 35 8.15 18.52 -22.63
N SER A 36 8.79 19.66 -22.33
CA SER A 36 9.87 20.25 -23.13
C SER A 36 11.29 19.74 -22.82
N LYS A 37 11.55 19.13 -21.64
CA LYS A 37 12.88 18.58 -21.33
C LYS A 37 13.14 17.29 -22.13
N GLY A 38 13.98 17.42 -23.17
CA GLY A 38 14.22 16.45 -24.23
C GLY A 38 14.63 15.03 -23.84
N SER A 39 14.99 14.76 -22.58
CA SER A 39 15.32 13.41 -22.10
C SER A 39 14.13 12.62 -21.54
N LEU A 40 13.04 13.27 -21.11
CA LEU A 40 11.93 12.63 -20.37
C LEU A 40 10.57 12.51 -21.11
N ARG A 41 10.35 13.19 -22.25
CA ARG A 41 9.18 13.05 -23.18
C ARG A 41 7.88 12.54 -22.52
N LEU A 42 7.39 13.21 -21.47
CA LEU A 42 6.14 12.88 -20.76
C LEU A 42 4.92 13.43 -21.51
N THR A 43 4.70 12.97 -22.75
CA THR A 43 3.74 13.56 -23.70
C THR A 43 2.27 13.52 -23.24
N ARG A 44 1.91 12.63 -22.31
CA ARG A 44 0.52 12.45 -21.84
C ARG A 44 0.29 12.91 -20.39
N LEU A 45 1.34 13.17 -19.62
CA LEU A 45 1.26 13.70 -18.24
C LEU A 45 0.43 14.99 -18.13
N PRO A 46 0.57 15.99 -19.04
CA PRO A 46 -0.22 17.23 -18.99
C PRO A 46 -1.73 17.01 -18.89
N ARG A 47 -2.24 15.94 -19.50
CA ARG A 47 -3.68 15.62 -19.57
C ARG A 47 -4.21 15.05 -18.26
N PHE A 48 -3.43 14.23 -17.57
CA PHE A 48 -3.85 13.58 -16.32
C PHE A 48 -3.41 14.33 -15.06
N LEU A 49 -2.56 15.35 -15.20
CA LEU A 49 -2.12 16.19 -14.10
C LEU A 49 -3.27 16.79 -13.26
N PRO A 50 -4.39 17.29 -13.82
CA PRO A 50 -5.52 17.74 -13.01
C PRO A 50 -6.09 16.63 -12.13
N LEU A 51 -6.17 15.39 -12.65
CA LEU A 51 -6.68 14.24 -11.91
C LEU A 51 -5.70 13.80 -10.81
N ILE A 52 -4.40 13.84 -11.06
CA ILE A 52 -3.36 13.59 -10.04
C ILE A 52 -3.46 14.61 -8.91
N ILE A 53 -3.58 15.90 -9.24
CA ILE A 53 -3.72 16.98 -8.26
C ILE A 53 -5.04 16.82 -7.48
N ALA A 54 -6.14 16.57 -8.17
CA ALA A 54 -7.43 16.32 -7.53
C ALA A 54 -7.36 15.13 -6.57
N SER A 55 -6.69 14.05 -6.97
CA SER A 55 -6.46 12.88 -6.13
C SER A 55 -5.61 13.21 -4.90
N LEU A 56 -4.50 13.94 -5.07
CA LEU A 56 -3.66 14.43 -3.97
C LEU A 56 -4.47 15.26 -2.96
N LEU A 57 -5.25 16.22 -3.46
CA LEU A 57 -6.10 17.08 -2.63
C LEU A 57 -7.21 16.27 -1.94
N PHE A 58 -7.81 15.32 -2.65
CA PHE A 58 -8.81 14.42 -2.10
C PHE A 58 -8.26 13.63 -0.91
N PHE A 59 -7.14 12.91 -1.06
CA PHE A 59 -6.54 12.15 0.04
C PHE A 59 -6.05 13.04 1.18
N THR A 60 -5.55 14.25 0.86
CA THR A 60 -5.24 15.27 1.88
C THR A 60 -6.48 15.68 2.68
N SER A 61 -7.61 15.90 2.01
CA SER A 61 -8.88 16.23 2.67
C SER A 61 -9.38 15.08 3.55
N ILE A 62 -9.19 13.82 3.13
CA ILE A 62 -9.51 12.65 3.95
C ILE A 62 -8.64 12.63 5.20
N HIS A 63 -7.33 12.89 5.08
CA HIS A 63 -6.43 12.93 6.23
C HIS A 63 -6.81 14.06 7.20
N VAL A 64 -6.84 15.30 6.72
CA VAL A 64 -6.88 16.47 7.60
C VAL A 64 -8.30 16.75 8.13
N LEU A 65 -9.34 16.43 7.36
CA LEU A 65 -10.72 16.78 7.69
C LEU A 65 -11.55 15.54 8.02
N VAL A 66 -11.74 14.64 7.04
CA VAL A 66 -12.75 13.58 7.15
C VAL A 66 -12.39 12.58 8.24
N SER A 67 -11.15 12.09 8.27
CA SER A 67 -10.74 11.07 9.25
C SER A 67 -10.85 11.57 10.70
N PRO A 68 -10.34 12.76 11.07
CA PRO A 68 -10.52 13.31 12.41
C PRO A 68 -11.98 13.54 12.79
N ILE A 69 -12.82 14.00 11.87
CA ILE A 69 -14.25 14.26 12.13
C ILE A 69 -14.99 12.93 12.33
N CYS A 70 -14.92 12.03 11.35
CA CYS A 70 -15.61 10.74 11.39
C CYS A 70 -15.16 9.89 12.58
N THR A 71 -13.87 9.88 12.90
CA THR A 71 -13.37 9.08 14.03
C THR A 71 -13.84 9.62 15.38
N LYS A 72 -13.96 10.94 15.55
CA LYS A 72 -14.55 11.51 16.78
C LYS A 72 -16.00 11.09 16.98
N ILE A 73 -16.73 10.76 15.91
CA ILE A 73 -18.12 10.30 15.95
C ILE A 73 -18.17 8.78 16.18
N LEU A 74 -17.43 8.00 15.38
CA LEU A 74 -17.52 6.55 15.34
C LEU A 74 -16.73 5.85 16.48
N ALA A 75 -15.62 6.43 16.92
CA ALA A 75 -14.74 5.86 17.94
C ALA A 75 -14.19 6.93 18.92
N PRO A 76 -15.06 7.71 19.59
CA PRO A 76 -14.65 8.85 20.42
C PRO A 76 -13.70 8.47 21.56
N ARG A 77 -13.94 7.32 22.20
CA ARG A 77 -13.13 6.84 23.34
C ARG A 77 -11.71 6.46 22.89
N THR A 78 -11.60 5.72 21.80
CA THR A 78 -10.32 5.28 21.23
C THR A 78 -9.53 6.45 20.67
N TYR A 79 -10.16 7.36 19.93
CA TYR A 79 -9.44 8.50 19.35
C TYR A 79 -8.88 9.45 20.41
N ARG A 80 -9.59 9.62 21.54
CA ARG A 80 -9.10 10.37 22.69
C ARG A 80 -7.96 9.65 23.42
N SER A 81 -7.95 8.32 23.43
CA SER A 81 -6.90 7.53 24.08
C SER A 81 -5.60 7.45 23.26
N LEU A 82 -5.64 7.71 21.96
CA LEU A 82 -4.44 7.85 21.13
C LEU A 82 -3.58 9.03 21.61
N ARG A 83 -2.50 8.71 22.31
CA ARG A 83 -1.57 9.71 22.87
C ARG A 83 -0.69 10.31 21.78
N GLY A 84 -0.68 11.63 21.72
CA GLY A 84 0.24 12.42 20.90
C GLY A 84 -0.12 12.54 19.42
N ARG A 85 0.59 13.44 18.73
CA ARG A 85 0.41 13.73 17.30
C ARG A 85 0.63 12.50 16.42
N ARG A 86 1.66 11.69 16.72
CA ARG A 86 2.02 10.49 15.96
C ARG A 86 0.93 9.41 15.99
N GLY A 87 0.32 9.14 17.15
CA GLY A 87 -0.73 8.14 17.27
C GLY A 87 -2.00 8.49 16.48
N ARG A 88 -2.38 9.77 16.48
CA ARG A 88 -3.51 10.27 15.67
C ARG A 88 -3.18 10.27 14.18
N ASN A 89 -1.95 10.64 13.81
CA ASN A 89 -1.48 10.56 12.43
C ASN A 89 -1.56 9.13 11.90
N ALA A 90 -1.03 8.15 12.66
CA ALA A 90 -1.08 6.74 12.29
C ALA A 90 -2.53 6.28 12.06
N TRP A 91 -3.46 6.64 12.96
CA TRP A 91 -4.87 6.34 12.76
C TRP A 91 -5.43 6.93 11.47
N ASN A 92 -5.15 8.21 11.22
CA ASN A 92 -5.66 8.87 10.03
C ASN A 92 -5.07 8.27 8.75
N ILE A 93 -3.78 7.91 8.74
CA ILE A 93 -3.14 7.21 7.62
C ILE A 93 -3.87 5.90 7.32
N HIS A 94 -4.21 5.09 8.33
CA HIS A 94 -4.97 3.85 8.12
C HIS A 94 -6.36 4.09 7.52
N VAL A 95 -7.01 5.22 7.84
CA VAL A 95 -8.27 5.60 7.20
C VAL A 95 -8.05 5.98 5.74
N VAL A 96 -7.05 6.81 5.44
CA VAL A 96 -6.75 7.25 4.06
C VAL A 96 -6.34 6.05 3.20
N SER A 97 -5.48 5.18 3.71
CA SER A 97 -5.06 3.93 3.08
C SER A 97 -6.25 2.99 2.81
N MET A 98 -7.20 2.89 3.75
CA MET A 98 -8.44 2.11 3.54
C MET A 98 -9.25 2.69 2.38
N VAL A 99 -9.47 4.01 2.36
CA VAL A 99 -10.22 4.68 1.28
C VAL A 99 -9.52 4.48 -0.06
N HIS A 100 -8.19 4.62 -0.11
CA HIS A 100 -7.42 4.36 -1.32
C HIS A 100 -7.60 2.92 -1.81
N ALA A 101 -7.46 1.92 -0.94
CA ALA A 101 -7.62 0.53 -1.32
C ALA A 101 -9.04 0.23 -1.86
N LEU A 102 -10.08 0.79 -1.22
CA LEU A 102 -11.47 0.62 -1.65
C LEU A 102 -11.78 1.30 -3.00
N ILE A 103 -11.04 2.35 -3.37
CA ILE A 103 -11.18 3.04 -4.67
C ILE A 103 -10.36 2.33 -5.74
N VAL A 104 -9.10 2.03 -5.46
CA VAL A 104 -8.14 1.57 -6.48
C VAL A 104 -8.37 0.11 -6.87
N VAL A 105 -8.86 -0.74 -5.96
CA VAL A 105 -9.11 -2.15 -6.25
C VAL A 105 -10.20 -2.33 -7.32
N PRO A 106 -11.38 -1.68 -7.24
CA PRO A 106 -12.37 -1.71 -8.31
C PRO A 106 -11.89 -1.09 -9.62
N LEU A 107 -11.08 -0.02 -9.57
CA LEU A 107 -10.53 0.59 -10.77
C LEU A 107 -9.52 -0.34 -11.46
N ALA A 108 -8.65 -0.99 -10.68
CA ALA A 108 -7.67 -1.95 -11.18
C ALA A 108 -8.32 -3.23 -11.71
N SER A 109 -9.43 -3.69 -11.13
CA SER A 109 -10.12 -4.89 -11.61
C SER A 109 -10.72 -4.71 -13.01
N ARG A 110 -11.17 -3.49 -13.36
CA ARG A 110 -11.60 -3.14 -14.73
C ARG A 110 -10.49 -3.29 -15.76
N CYS A 111 -9.23 -3.17 -15.33
CA CYS A 111 -8.07 -3.25 -16.22
C CYS A 111 -7.62 -4.69 -16.53
N LEU A 112 -8.07 -5.69 -15.77
CA LEU A 112 -7.61 -7.08 -15.87
C LEU A 112 -7.84 -7.71 -17.25
N HIS A 113 -8.93 -7.32 -17.92
CA HIS A 113 -9.34 -7.88 -19.20
C HIS A 113 -9.19 -6.90 -20.36
N SER A 114 -8.41 -5.83 -20.20
CA SER A 114 -8.20 -4.86 -21.28
C SER A 114 -7.46 -5.50 -22.46
N PRO A 115 -8.09 -5.60 -23.66
CA PRO A 115 -7.44 -6.16 -24.84
C PRO A 115 -6.22 -5.34 -25.27
N SER A 116 -6.27 -4.02 -25.05
CA SER A 116 -5.20 -3.07 -25.39
C SER A 116 -3.93 -3.32 -24.58
N LEU A 117 -4.07 -3.63 -23.29
CA LEU A 117 -2.94 -3.97 -22.41
C LEU A 117 -2.43 -5.39 -22.64
N ALA A 118 -3.32 -6.32 -23.03
CA ALA A 118 -2.94 -7.69 -23.38
C ALA A 118 -2.14 -7.74 -24.69
N ALA A 119 -2.51 -6.92 -25.67
CA ALA A 119 -1.87 -6.86 -26.99
C ALA A 119 -0.46 -6.24 -26.95
N ASN A 120 -0.24 -5.25 -26.09
CA ASN A 120 1.09 -4.65 -25.90
C ASN A 120 1.30 -4.27 -24.44
N ARG A 121 1.99 -5.12 -23.68
CA ARG A 121 2.16 -4.94 -22.23
C ARG A 121 3.07 -3.76 -21.87
N ILE A 122 3.96 -3.36 -22.77
CA ILE A 122 4.96 -2.32 -22.50
C ILE A 122 4.41 -0.96 -22.92
N HIS A 123 3.88 -0.85 -24.14
CA HIS A 123 3.45 0.41 -24.75
C HIS A 123 1.94 0.53 -24.92
N GLY A 124 1.18 -0.50 -24.55
CA GLY A 124 -0.28 -0.50 -24.59
C GLY A 124 -0.85 0.60 -23.71
N TRP A 125 -1.92 1.19 -24.20
CA TRP A 125 -2.61 2.27 -23.53
C TRP A 125 -4.06 1.88 -23.30
N ASP A 126 -4.53 2.09 -22.09
CA ASP A 126 -5.92 1.90 -21.70
C ASP A 126 -6.33 3.04 -20.78
N TYR A 127 -7.54 3.55 -21.00
CA TYR A 127 -8.01 4.74 -20.31
C TYR A 127 -8.38 4.44 -18.85
N ASP A 128 -9.00 3.29 -18.59
CA ASP A 128 -9.35 2.85 -17.23
C ASP A 128 -8.06 2.62 -16.42
N ALA A 129 -7.04 2.03 -17.04
CA ALA A 129 -5.72 1.88 -16.42
C ALA A 129 -5.05 3.22 -16.13
N ALA A 130 -5.14 4.19 -17.05
CA ALA A 130 -4.59 5.52 -16.84
C ALA A 130 -5.29 6.28 -15.70
N ILE A 131 -6.60 6.10 -15.53
CA ILE A 131 -7.36 6.65 -14.38
C ILE A 131 -6.92 6.01 -13.08
N ALA A 132 -6.94 4.67 -13.01
CA ALA A 132 -6.54 3.92 -11.82
C ALA A 132 -5.13 4.31 -11.37
N HIS A 133 -4.22 4.40 -12.33
CA HIS A 133 -2.85 4.83 -12.13
C HIS A 133 -2.75 6.28 -11.65
N SER A 134 -3.54 7.21 -12.20
CA SER A 134 -3.52 8.62 -11.79
C SER A 134 -4.03 8.86 -10.37
N VAL A 135 -5.04 8.10 -9.95
CA VAL A 135 -5.51 8.10 -8.56
C VAL A 135 -4.42 7.54 -7.64
N ALA A 136 -3.76 6.45 -8.03
CA ALA A 136 -2.66 5.88 -7.24
C ALA A 136 -1.47 6.85 -7.13
N VAL A 137 -1.08 7.54 -8.21
CA VAL A 137 0.00 8.54 -8.19
C VAL A 137 -0.33 9.69 -7.23
N GLY A 138 -1.55 10.22 -7.26
CA GLY A 138 -2.00 11.26 -6.32
C GLY A 138 -1.94 10.80 -4.85
N TYR A 139 -2.35 9.56 -4.58
CA TYR A 139 -2.21 8.94 -3.26
C TYR A 139 -0.74 8.81 -2.82
N PHE A 140 0.14 8.28 -3.66
CA PHE A 140 1.55 8.09 -3.31
C PHE A 140 2.29 9.42 -3.12
N LEU A 141 1.90 10.48 -3.85
CA LEU A 141 2.38 11.84 -3.61
C LEU A 141 1.98 12.31 -2.21
N TRP A 142 0.72 12.10 -1.81
CA TRP A 142 0.25 12.43 -0.46
C TRP A 142 0.98 11.62 0.62
N ASP A 143 1.13 10.30 0.42
CA ASP A 143 1.81 9.40 1.38
C ASP A 143 3.27 9.81 1.58
N THR A 144 3.96 10.17 0.49
CA THR A 144 5.32 10.71 0.53
C THR A 144 5.37 12.04 1.29
N ALA A 145 4.46 12.96 1.00
CA ALA A 145 4.41 14.26 1.66
C ALA A 145 4.15 14.09 3.17
N ASP A 146 3.25 13.20 3.55
CA ASP A 146 2.95 12.91 4.95
C ASP A 146 4.16 12.32 5.70
N ALA A 147 4.86 11.37 5.07
CA ALA A 147 6.06 10.76 5.62
C ALA A 147 7.18 11.79 5.86
N ILE A 148 7.38 12.72 4.93
CA ILE A 148 8.34 13.83 5.07
C ILE A 148 7.93 14.76 6.23
N VAL A 149 6.68 15.22 6.23
CA VAL A 149 6.21 16.26 7.17
C VAL A 149 6.15 15.74 8.61
N ASN A 150 5.62 14.54 8.81
CA ASN A 150 5.41 14.03 10.15
C ASN A 150 6.63 13.28 10.70
N PHE A 151 7.77 13.26 9.96
CA PHE A 151 8.99 12.49 10.25
C PHE A 151 8.65 11.13 10.85
N VAL A 152 7.63 10.52 10.26
CA VAL A 152 7.20 9.22 10.71
C VAL A 152 8.20 8.30 10.06
N ASP A 153 9.16 7.85 10.87
CA ASP A 153 9.72 6.52 10.69
C ASP A 153 8.52 5.64 10.33
N LEU A 154 8.44 5.26 9.06
CA LEU A 154 7.57 4.17 8.60
C LEU A 154 8.18 2.88 9.15
N GLY A 155 8.27 2.80 10.48
CA GLY A 155 8.13 1.61 11.27
C GLY A 155 6.73 1.08 11.08
N PHE A 156 6.39 0.70 9.84
CA PHE A 156 5.25 -0.13 9.51
C PHE A 156 5.29 -1.44 10.34
N VAL A 157 6.48 -1.79 10.88
CA VAL A 157 6.68 -2.64 12.07
C VAL A 157 7.87 -2.11 12.91
N ALA A 158 7.70 -1.03 13.68
CA ALA A 158 8.65 -0.68 14.75
C ALA A 158 8.26 -1.27 16.12
N HIS A 159 7.32 -2.22 16.18
CA HIS A 159 6.90 -2.85 17.45
C HIS A 159 6.65 -4.36 17.36
N GLY A 160 7.36 -5.05 16.47
CA GLY A 160 7.31 -6.51 16.32
C GLY A 160 8.64 -7.17 16.63
N SER A 161 9.15 -7.04 17.85
CA SER A 161 10.27 -7.83 18.41
C SER A 161 11.64 -7.72 17.71
N LEU A 162 12.36 -6.61 17.91
CA LEU A 162 13.83 -6.61 17.98
C LEU A 162 14.28 -5.44 18.87
N GLY A 163 14.10 -5.59 20.19
CA GLY A 163 14.83 -4.77 21.14
C GLY A 163 16.26 -5.28 21.19
N SER A 164 17.17 -4.65 20.44
CA SER A 164 18.65 -4.62 20.60
C SER A 164 19.32 -4.37 19.25
N LEU A 165 19.46 -3.11 18.85
CA LEU A 165 20.54 -2.59 18.00
C LEU A 165 20.37 -1.06 17.93
N GLN A 166 20.59 -0.42 19.08
CA GLN A 166 20.89 1.02 19.13
C GLN A 166 22.31 1.18 18.59
N GLY A 167 22.48 1.68 17.36
CA GLY A 167 23.85 1.87 16.86
C GLY A 167 24.08 2.53 15.50
N ALA A 168 23.08 2.75 14.64
CA ALA A 168 23.33 3.40 13.35
C ALA A 168 22.14 4.28 12.88
N PRO A 169 22.05 5.55 13.33
CA PRO A 169 20.95 6.44 12.95
C PRO A 169 20.92 6.84 11.46
N TYR A 170 21.99 6.58 10.69
CA TYR A 170 22.10 7.01 9.29
C TYR A 170 21.64 5.99 8.23
N LEU A 171 21.56 4.69 8.57
CA LEU A 171 21.23 3.64 7.60
C LEU A 171 19.75 3.20 7.62
N ILE A 172 18.97 3.70 8.58
CA ILE A 172 17.53 3.42 8.72
C ILE A 172 16.70 4.57 8.12
N LEU A 173 17.20 5.82 8.18
CA LEU A 173 16.58 7.00 7.56
C LEU A 173 16.44 6.90 6.04
N THR A 174 17.32 6.13 5.40
CA THR A 174 17.35 5.94 3.95
C THR A 174 16.35 4.88 3.46
N ARG A 175 15.75 4.05 4.31
CA ARG A 175 14.95 2.91 3.81
C ARG A 175 13.50 3.26 3.47
N SER A 176 12.90 4.23 4.15
CA SER A 176 11.53 4.69 3.88
C SER A 176 11.46 5.80 2.82
N LEU A 177 12.43 6.72 2.81
CA LEU A 177 12.51 7.77 1.77
C LEU A 177 12.81 7.20 0.38
N HIS A 178 13.64 6.16 0.26
CA HIS A 178 13.85 5.49 -1.02
C HIS A 178 12.64 4.69 -1.50
N PHE A 179 11.78 4.18 -0.61
CA PHE A 179 10.63 3.34 -1.00
C PHE A 179 9.47 4.18 -1.56
N SER A 180 9.08 5.26 -0.87
CA SER A 180 8.06 6.17 -1.39
C SER A 180 8.56 6.94 -2.62
N MET A 181 9.86 7.28 -2.69
CA MET A 181 10.47 7.80 -3.93
C MET A 181 10.53 6.74 -5.03
N ALA A 182 10.79 5.46 -4.75
CA ALA A 182 10.79 4.41 -5.77
C ALA A 182 9.38 4.16 -6.32
N CYS A 183 8.35 4.14 -5.47
CA CYS A 183 6.96 4.08 -5.94
C CYS A 183 6.60 5.36 -6.73
N LEU A 184 6.93 6.54 -6.21
CA LEU A 184 6.67 7.80 -6.91
C LEU A 184 7.43 7.91 -8.24
N LEU A 185 8.66 7.39 -8.33
CA LEU A 185 9.43 7.35 -9.56
C LEU A 185 8.88 6.29 -10.51
N VAL A 186 8.55 5.09 -10.04
CA VAL A 186 7.97 4.03 -10.89
C VAL A 186 6.61 4.44 -11.44
N TYR A 187 5.71 4.96 -10.60
CA TYR A 187 4.37 5.39 -10.99
C TYR A 187 4.37 6.78 -11.66
N GLY A 188 5.21 7.73 -11.23
CA GLY A 188 5.33 9.06 -11.84
C GLY A 188 5.98 9.05 -13.23
N LEU A 189 6.83 8.05 -13.52
CA LEU A 189 7.44 7.88 -14.85
C LEU A 189 6.53 7.10 -15.84
N SER A 190 5.43 6.48 -15.39
CA SER A 190 4.49 5.72 -16.26
C SER A 190 3.59 6.59 -17.14
N TYR A 191 3.80 7.92 -17.18
CA TYR A 191 3.11 8.82 -18.13
C TYR A 191 3.86 9.01 -19.45
N ARG A 192 4.99 8.31 -19.63
CA ARG A 192 5.36 7.78 -20.95
C ARG A 192 4.48 6.57 -21.24
N PRO A 193 4.15 6.21 -22.50
CA PRO A 193 3.49 4.95 -22.81
C PRO A 193 4.46 3.79 -22.53
N PHE A 194 4.74 3.60 -21.25
CA PHE A 194 5.69 2.69 -20.69
C PHE A 194 5.03 2.28 -19.38
N VAL A 195 4.62 1.01 -19.27
CA VAL A 195 4.32 0.35 -17.99
C VAL A 195 2.91 0.60 -17.41
N LEU A 196 1.92 1.05 -18.20
CA LEU A 196 0.50 1.09 -17.77
C LEU A 196 -0.08 -0.28 -17.43
N TYR A 197 0.51 -1.35 -17.96
CA TYR A 197 0.22 -2.73 -17.57
C TYR A 197 0.44 -2.99 -16.06
N MET A 198 1.25 -2.16 -15.38
CA MET A 198 1.39 -2.23 -13.91
C MET A 198 0.20 -1.66 -13.14
N ALA A 199 -0.80 -1.03 -13.79
CA ALA A 199 -2.05 -0.68 -13.12
C ALA A 199 -2.75 -1.92 -12.53
N SER A 200 -2.55 -3.10 -13.13
CA SER A 200 -3.03 -4.38 -12.60
C SER A 200 -2.31 -4.80 -11.30
N LEU A 201 -1.10 -4.29 -11.02
CA LEU A 201 -0.44 -4.51 -9.73
C LEU A 201 -1.13 -3.77 -8.58
N LEU A 202 -1.99 -2.78 -8.85
CA LEU A 202 -2.77 -2.09 -7.81
C LEU A 202 -3.76 -3.02 -7.09
N LEU A 203 -4.06 -4.19 -7.67
CA LEU A 203 -4.82 -5.25 -6.98
C LEU A 203 -4.13 -5.78 -5.72
N TRP A 204 -2.84 -5.49 -5.51
CA TRP A 204 -2.14 -5.77 -4.26
C TRP A 204 -2.78 -5.07 -3.05
N GLU A 205 -3.50 -3.98 -3.28
CA GLU A 205 -4.22 -3.24 -2.24
C GLU A 205 -5.40 -4.01 -1.64
N ILE A 206 -5.83 -5.13 -2.24
CA ILE A 206 -6.83 -6.03 -1.62
C ILE A 206 -6.38 -6.46 -0.22
N SER A 207 -5.10 -6.81 -0.07
CA SER A 207 -4.54 -7.19 1.24
C SER A 207 -4.49 -6.02 2.24
N THR A 208 -4.38 -4.78 1.74
CA THR A 208 -4.36 -3.56 2.55
C THR A 208 -5.70 -3.33 3.26
N ILE A 209 -6.82 -3.71 2.62
CA ILE A 209 -8.16 -3.66 3.24
C ILE A 209 -8.17 -4.50 4.54
N PHE A 210 -7.77 -5.77 4.44
CA PHE A 210 -7.75 -6.67 5.60
C PHE A 210 -6.70 -6.24 6.63
N LEU A 211 -5.57 -5.68 6.19
CA LEU A 211 -4.53 -5.17 7.08
C LEU A 211 -5.03 -4.02 7.94
N ASN A 212 -5.69 -3.04 7.31
CA ASN A 212 -6.27 -1.90 8.01
C ASN A 212 -7.38 -2.32 8.98
N ILE A 213 -8.26 -3.26 8.58
CA ILE A 213 -9.26 -3.84 9.50
C ILE A 213 -8.56 -4.51 10.69
N HIS A 214 -7.49 -5.28 10.46
CA HIS A 214 -6.76 -5.96 11.53
C HIS A 214 -6.17 -4.97 12.52
N TRP A 215 -5.60 -3.87 12.01
CA TRP A 215 -5.04 -2.80 12.81
C TRP A 215 -6.10 -2.05 13.62
N PHE A 216 -7.24 -1.71 13.00
CA PHE A 216 -8.35 -1.07 13.72
C PHE A 216 -8.90 -1.95 14.82
N LEU A 217 -9.06 -3.25 14.58
CA LEU A 217 -9.49 -4.19 15.62
C LEU A 217 -8.51 -4.24 16.81
N ASP A 218 -7.20 -4.13 16.56
CA ASP A 218 -6.20 -4.02 17.62
C ASP A 218 -6.38 -2.72 18.43
N LYS A 219 -6.50 -1.57 17.75
CA LYS A 219 -6.65 -0.26 18.43
C LYS A 219 -7.98 -0.06 19.13
N LEU A 220 -9.03 -0.74 18.68
CA LEU A 220 -10.32 -0.76 19.34
C LEU A 220 -10.37 -1.71 20.56
N GLY A 221 -9.24 -2.35 20.92
CA GLY A 221 -9.18 -3.28 22.04
C GLY A 221 -9.92 -4.59 21.78
N LYS A 222 -10.17 -4.93 20.51
CA LYS A 222 -10.80 -6.20 20.09
C LYS A 222 -9.75 -7.29 19.79
N THR A 223 -8.57 -7.16 20.37
CA THR A 223 -7.47 -8.11 20.18
C THR A 223 -7.84 -9.48 20.72
N GLY A 224 -7.68 -10.53 19.91
CA GLY A 224 -8.05 -11.91 20.23
C GLY A 224 -9.51 -12.29 19.94
N SER A 225 -10.35 -11.33 19.54
CA SER A 225 -11.75 -11.61 19.15
C SER A 225 -11.85 -12.54 17.94
N THR A 226 -12.97 -13.27 17.82
CA THR A 226 -13.26 -14.11 16.64
C THR A 226 -13.20 -13.31 15.34
N ALA A 227 -13.68 -12.06 15.35
CA ALA A 227 -13.58 -11.14 14.22
C ALA A 227 -12.12 -10.87 13.80
N GLN A 228 -11.21 -10.65 14.76
CA GLN A 228 -9.80 -10.43 14.45
C GLN A 228 -9.11 -11.70 13.92
N LYS A 229 -9.50 -12.88 14.42
CA LYS A 229 -8.99 -14.17 13.92
C LYS A 229 -9.42 -14.43 12.47
N ILE A 230 -10.71 -14.26 12.17
CA ILE A 230 -11.25 -14.40 10.81
C ILE A 230 -10.55 -13.40 9.88
N ASN A 231 -10.48 -12.13 10.27
CA ASN A 231 -9.81 -11.11 9.48
C ASN A 231 -8.31 -11.39 9.31
N GLY A 232 -7.64 -11.95 10.32
CA GLY A 232 -6.25 -12.39 10.23
C GLY A 232 -6.03 -13.51 9.21
N ALA A 233 -6.96 -14.47 9.12
CA ALA A 233 -6.93 -15.51 8.10
C ALA A 233 -7.15 -14.93 6.68
N LEU A 234 -8.14 -14.04 6.53
CA LEU A 234 -8.39 -13.33 5.28
C LEU A 234 -7.21 -12.45 4.85
N LEU A 235 -6.56 -11.78 5.81
CA LEU A 235 -5.33 -11.02 5.58
C LEU A 235 -4.22 -11.91 5.03
N LEU A 236 -3.96 -13.06 5.65
CA LEU A 236 -2.89 -13.96 5.21
C LEU A 236 -3.19 -14.55 3.83
N ALA A 237 -4.43 -14.99 3.61
CA ALA A 237 -4.88 -15.54 2.34
C ALA A 237 -4.81 -14.52 1.20
N SER A 238 -5.34 -13.31 1.43
CA SER A 238 -5.29 -12.22 0.44
C SER A 238 -3.86 -11.79 0.16
N PHE A 239 -3.01 -11.61 1.18
CA PHE A 239 -1.62 -11.21 0.98
C PHE A 239 -0.84 -12.24 0.16
N PHE A 240 -0.98 -13.54 0.49
CA PHE A 240 -0.36 -14.60 -0.29
C PHE A 240 -0.89 -14.65 -1.73
N GLY A 241 -2.21 -14.64 -1.91
CA GLY A 241 -2.83 -14.72 -3.24
C GLY A 241 -2.48 -13.54 -4.14
N VAL A 242 -2.67 -12.30 -3.66
CA VAL A 242 -2.53 -11.11 -4.51
C VAL A 242 -1.09 -10.60 -4.60
N ARG A 243 -0.31 -10.60 -3.52
CA ARG A 243 1.06 -10.03 -3.52
C ARG A 243 2.13 -11.05 -3.86
N ILE A 244 2.00 -12.29 -3.40
CA ILE A 244 3.01 -13.33 -3.63
C ILE A 244 2.76 -14.05 -4.95
N LEU A 245 1.60 -14.67 -5.13
CA LEU A 245 1.31 -15.44 -6.34
C LEU A 245 1.05 -14.53 -7.55
N TYR A 246 -0.04 -13.75 -7.51
CA TYR A 246 -0.42 -12.88 -8.62
C TYR A 246 0.64 -11.80 -8.86
N GLY A 247 1.07 -11.12 -7.80
CA GLY A 247 2.15 -10.14 -7.88
C GLY A 247 3.45 -10.70 -8.41
N GLY A 248 3.86 -11.89 -7.95
CA GLY A 248 5.06 -12.58 -8.45
C GLY A 248 4.98 -12.89 -9.93
N MET A 249 3.85 -13.43 -10.39
CA MET A 249 3.62 -13.71 -11.80
C MET A 249 3.71 -12.44 -12.67
N MET A 250 2.99 -11.39 -12.28
CA MET A 250 2.97 -10.13 -13.01
C MET A 250 4.34 -9.45 -13.03
N SER A 251 5.07 -9.54 -11.92
CA SER A 251 6.43 -9.03 -11.77
C SER A 251 7.44 -9.77 -12.65
N ALA A 252 7.34 -11.10 -12.73
CA ALA A 252 8.20 -11.92 -13.58
C ALA A 252 7.95 -11.64 -15.08
N GLN A 253 6.67 -11.53 -15.47
CA GLN A 253 6.30 -11.12 -16.82
C GLN A 253 6.87 -9.73 -17.15
N PHE A 254 6.72 -8.77 -16.23
CA PHE A 254 7.26 -7.43 -16.41
C PHE A 254 8.78 -7.40 -16.57
N LEU A 255 9.52 -8.15 -15.75
CA LEU A 255 10.98 -8.24 -15.87
C LEU A 255 11.42 -8.88 -17.18
N THR A 256 10.67 -9.88 -17.66
CA THR A 256 10.94 -10.54 -18.94
C THR A 256 10.76 -9.54 -20.09
N GLU A 257 9.64 -8.83 -20.10
CA GLU A 257 9.33 -7.78 -21.08
C GLU A 257 10.35 -6.64 -21.00
N LEU A 258 10.73 -6.18 -19.81
CA LEU A 258 11.74 -5.16 -19.62
C LEU A 258 13.12 -5.61 -20.12
N TYR A 259 13.44 -6.90 -19.98
CA TYR A 259 14.69 -7.48 -20.47
C TYR A 259 14.72 -7.58 -22.00
N THR A 260 13.60 -7.87 -22.68
CA THR A 260 13.57 -7.96 -24.15
C THR A 260 13.91 -6.64 -24.81
N ILE A 261 13.37 -5.53 -24.30
CA ILE A 261 13.58 -4.17 -24.82
C ILE A 261 14.77 -3.43 -24.17
N ARG A 262 15.61 -4.11 -23.38
CA ARG A 262 16.68 -3.47 -22.59
C ARG A 262 17.66 -2.63 -23.40
N ARG A 263 17.82 -2.94 -24.70
CA ARG A 263 18.72 -2.22 -25.62
C ARG A 263 18.14 -0.91 -26.12
N ASP A 264 16.81 -0.79 -26.11
CA ASP A 264 16.08 0.40 -26.58
C ASP A 264 15.80 1.38 -25.43
N LEU A 265 16.07 0.96 -24.19
CA LEU A 265 15.86 1.75 -22.99
C LEU A 265 17.16 2.42 -22.52
N SER A 266 17.03 3.66 -22.05
CA SER A 266 18.11 4.27 -21.27
C SER A 266 18.42 3.44 -20.03
N THR A 267 19.71 3.34 -19.66
CA THR A 267 20.16 2.60 -18.47
C THR A 267 19.41 3.00 -17.20
N THR A 268 19.10 4.28 -17.04
CA THR A 268 18.33 4.80 -15.90
C THR A 268 16.94 4.19 -15.79
N VAL A 269 16.19 4.10 -16.90
CA VAL A 269 14.86 3.50 -16.92
C VAL A 269 14.92 2.02 -16.56
N TRP A 270 15.88 1.29 -17.13
CA TRP A 270 16.06 -0.13 -16.83
C TRP A 270 16.38 -0.39 -15.35
N VAL A 271 17.31 0.39 -14.76
CA VAL A 271 17.66 0.27 -13.34
C VAL A 271 16.51 0.63 -12.42
N VAL A 272 15.78 1.73 -12.71
CA VAL A 272 14.67 2.18 -11.86
C VAL A 272 13.52 1.18 -11.88
N TYR A 273 13.07 0.75 -13.07
CA TYR A 273 11.93 -0.16 -13.17
C TYR A 273 12.29 -1.59 -12.80
N GLY A 274 13.43 -2.10 -13.27
CA GLY A 274 13.88 -3.47 -12.96
C GLY A 274 14.27 -3.61 -11.49
N GLY A 275 15.09 -2.69 -10.98
CA GLY A 275 15.50 -2.68 -9.57
C GLY A 275 14.33 -2.41 -8.63
N GLY A 276 13.45 -1.46 -8.97
CA GLY A 276 12.24 -1.16 -8.19
C GLY A 276 11.31 -2.36 -8.08
N ASN A 277 11.11 -3.08 -9.19
CA ASN A 277 10.28 -4.29 -9.22
C ASN A 277 10.83 -5.41 -8.34
N ILE A 278 12.15 -5.70 -8.43
CA ILE A 278 12.81 -6.70 -7.58
C ILE A 278 12.73 -6.31 -6.10
N LEU A 279 13.01 -5.04 -5.77
CA LEU A 279 12.96 -4.55 -4.39
C LEU A 279 11.55 -4.68 -3.80
N LEU A 280 10.53 -4.32 -4.57
CA LEU A 280 9.13 -4.36 -4.15
C LEU A 280 8.67 -5.80 -3.90
N GLN A 281 9.04 -6.75 -4.77
CA GLN A 281 8.76 -8.17 -4.54
C GLN A 281 9.54 -8.75 -3.37
N GLY A 282 10.81 -8.37 -3.20
CA GLY A 282 11.60 -8.76 -2.03
C GLY A 282 10.95 -8.29 -0.72
N LEU A 283 10.39 -7.07 -0.71
CA LEU A 283 9.67 -6.54 0.43
C LEU A 283 8.37 -7.30 0.71
N ASN A 284 7.60 -7.66 -0.32
CA ASN A 284 6.40 -8.48 -0.18
C ASN A 284 6.72 -9.83 0.49
N TRP A 285 7.79 -10.51 0.05
CA TRP A 285 8.25 -11.75 0.68
C TRP A 285 8.70 -11.57 2.13
N PHE A 286 9.46 -10.50 2.41
CA PHE A 286 9.88 -10.16 3.77
C PHE A 286 8.68 -9.97 4.72
N TRP A 287 7.66 -9.23 4.28
CA TRP A 287 6.45 -9.01 5.07
C TRP A 287 5.65 -10.28 5.28
N PHE A 288 5.53 -11.12 4.25
CA PHE A 288 4.87 -12.42 4.38
C PHE A 288 5.54 -13.28 5.45
N PHE A 289 6.87 -13.37 5.41
CA PHE A 289 7.64 -14.09 6.43
C PHE A 289 7.41 -13.52 7.84
N LYS A 290 7.38 -12.19 8.00
CA LYS A 290 7.07 -11.55 9.28
C LYS A 290 5.65 -11.86 9.78
N MET A 291 4.66 -11.93 8.90
CA MET A 291 3.30 -12.33 9.28
C MET A 291 3.24 -13.78 9.76
N ILE A 292 3.93 -14.70 9.08
CA ILE A 292 4.03 -16.10 9.52
C ILE A 292 4.74 -16.21 10.88
N GLN A 293 5.85 -15.49 11.08
CA GLN A 293 6.54 -15.46 12.37
C GLN A 293 5.63 -14.94 13.50
N ALA A 294 4.86 -13.88 13.25
CA ALA A 294 3.92 -13.34 14.22
C ALA A 294 2.81 -14.34 14.57
N LEU A 295 2.36 -15.12 13.59
CA LEU A 295 1.38 -16.19 13.79
C LEU A 295 1.96 -17.35 14.60
N GLN A 296 3.15 -17.84 14.26
CA GLN A 296 3.85 -18.91 14.98
C GLN A 296 4.05 -18.56 16.45
N LYS A 297 4.50 -17.33 16.74
CA LYS A 297 4.68 -16.85 18.12
C LYS A 297 3.39 -16.93 18.95
N ARG A 298 2.22 -16.68 18.33
CA ARG A 298 0.92 -16.76 19.01
C ARG A 298 0.52 -18.19 19.33
N PHE A 299 0.79 -19.14 18.43
CA PHE A 299 0.55 -20.56 18.69
C PHE A 299 1.46 -21.10 19.80
N SER A 300 2.77 -20.82 19.72
CA SER A 300 3.70 -21.24 20.77
C SER A 300 3.40 -20.63 22.14
N ALA A 301 2.85 -19.41 22.19
CA ALA A 301 2.38 -18.82 23.44
C ALA A 301 1.12 -19.52 23.98
N GLY A 302 0.20 -19.92 23.10
CA GLY A 302 -0.98 -20.72 23.46
C GLY A 302 -0.60 -22.07 24.07
N ASP A 303 0.32 -22.80 23.42
CA ASP A 303 0.77 -24.10 23.92
C ASP A 303 1.44 -24.00 25.29
N ARG A 304 2.22 -22.94 25.54
CA ARG A 304 2.82 -22.68 26.86
C ARG A 304 1.77 -22.42 27.94
N LEU A 305 0.69 -21.70 27.62
CA LEU A 305 -0.40 -21.43 28.56
C LEU A 305 -1.19 -22.70 28.89
N ILE A 306 -1.45 -23.55 27.89
CA ILE A 306 -2.08 -24.87 28.11
C ILE A 306 -1.18 -25.74 28.98
N THR A 307 0.10 -25.85 28.63
CA THR A 307 1.09 -26.62 29.41
C THR A 307 1.21 -26.12 30.85
N ALA A 308 1.17 -24.80 31.07
CA ALA A 308 1.22 -24.21 32.41
C ALA A 308 -0.07 -24.45 33.21
N ALA A 309 -1.23 -24.47 32.57
CA ALA A 309 -2.51 -24.79 33.20
C ALA A 309 -2.63 -26.28 33.55
N ASP A 310 -2.02 -27.15 32.75
CA ASP A 310 -2.00 -28.61 32.95
C ASP A 310 -0.87 -29.08 33.88
N ALA A 311 0.05 -28.18 34.26
CA ALA A 311 1.10 -28.49 35.20
C ALA A 311 0.50 -28.85 36.59
N PRO A 312 0.97 -29.93 37.25
CA PRO A 312 0.46 -30.30 38.56
C PRO A 312 0.74 -29.17 39.55
N ALA A 313 -0.31 -28.69 40.22
CA ALA A 313 -0.18 -27.66 41.26
C ALA A 313 0.85 -28.11 42.31
N MET A 314 1.92 -27.34 42.45
CA MET A 314 2.95 -27.58 43.44
C MET A 314 2.42 -27.08 44.78
N VAL A 315 2.25 -27.99 45.74
CA VAL A 315 1.90 -27.60 47.11
C VAL A 315 3.22 -27.44 47.87
N ILE A 316 3.42 -26.26 48.45
CA ILE A 316 4.51 -26.02 49.39
C ILE A 316 4.06 -26.62 50.72
N LEU A 317 4.78 -27.64 51.17
CA LEU A 317 4.53 -28.28 52.46
C LEU A 317 5.02 -27.38 53.61
N PRO A 318 4.47 -27.54 54.83
CA PRO A 318 4.82 -26.71 55.98
C PRO A 318 6.32 -26.71 56.37
N ASP A 319 7.06 -27.73 55.91
CA ASP A 319 8.51 -27.89 56.12
C ASP A 319 9.37 -27.21 55.02
N GLY A 320 8.74 -26.50 54.09
CA GLY A 320 9.40 -25.81 52.98
C GLY A 320 9.72 -26.71 51.77
N THR A 321 9.35 -27.99 51.81
CA THR A 321 9.55 -28.90 50.67
C THR A 321 8.36 -28.87 49.70
N SER A 322 8.62 -29.02 48.41
CA SER A 322 7.57 -28.96 47.36
C SER A 322 7.14 -30.36 46.93
N ALA A 323 5.84 -30.68 46.99
CA ALA A 323 5.29 -31.96 46.53
C ALA A 323 4.30 -31.79 45.37
N LYS A 324 4.36 -32.69 44.38
CA LYS A 324 3.40 -32.74 43.27
C LYS A 324 2.05 -33.26 43.78
N ARG A 325 0.99 -32.44 43.71
CA ARG A 325 -0.36 -32.89 44.06
C ARG A 325 -0.88 -33.85 42.98
N LYS A 326 -1.06 -35.14 43.31
CA LYS A 326 -1.81 -36.06 42.44
C LYS A 326 -3.27 -35.59 42.38
N ARG A 327 -3.82 -35.36 41.18
CA ARG A 327 -5.26 -35.13 41.00
C ARG A 327 -5.98 -36.42 41.39
N VAL A 328 -6.95 -36.32 42.31
CA VAL A 328 -7.93 -37.35 42.63
C VAL A 328 -9.00 -37.33 41.56
#